data_AF-A0A7C2I6I2-F1
#
_entry.id   AF-A0A7C2I6I2-F1
#
_cell.length_a   1.000
_cell.length_b   1.000
_cell.length_c   1.000
_cell.angle_alpha   90.00
_cell.angle_beta   90.00
_cell.angle_gamma   90.00
#
_symmetry.space_group_name_H-M   'P 1'
#
loop_
_entity.id
_entity.type
_entity.pdbx_description
1 polymer ?
#
loop_
_entity_poly.entity_id
_entity_poly.type
_entity_poly.pdbx_seq_one_letter_code
_entity_poly.pdbx_strand_id
1 'polypeptide(L)'
;MQLRLRWWLAGTGALALVWILIWTGYQWAAAQKMTADKLRQWVESTDLARLRGPERERALRQLAEGLNALPYEERRRVRLDGFWTNWFAVMTEDERAAFLDATLPQGLQQMIAAFEELPADRRQRALREAMRRVREAAIESGRVTPAEPPPGWSEDLQRQVTLHGLRAFYSQSSAQTKAELAPVLEELQRLMQSGRFFRGRPDR
;
A
#
# COMPACT_ATOMS: atom_id res chain seq x y z
N MET A 1 -7.18 -59.68 21.48
CA MET A 1 -6.19 -58.58 21.43
C MET A 1 -5.97 -58.00 20.03
N GLN A 2 -5.99 -58.80 18.96
CA GLN A 2 -5.67 -58.34 17.59
C GLN A 2 -6.69 -57.38 16.94
N LEU A 3 -8.00 -57.48 17.23
CA LEU A 3 -8.98 -56.54 16.66
C LEU A 3 -8.78 -55.10 17.14
N ARG A 4 -8.47 -54.89 18.43
CA ARG A 4 -8.22 -53.55 18.99
C ARG A 4 -7.03 -52.88 18.33
N LEU A 5 -5.95 -53.63 18.08
CA LEU A 5 -4.75 -53.12 17.40
C LEU A 5 -5.04 -52.68 15.96
N ARG A 6 -5.88 -53.41 15.22
CA ARG A 6 -6.30 -53.05 13.86
C ARG A 6 -7.10 -51.74 13.82
N TRP A 7 -8.00 -51.53 14.77
CA TRP A 7 -8.75 -50.27 14.88
C TRP A 7 -7.88 -49.08 15.28
N TRP A 8 -6.90 -49.29 16.16
CA TRP A 8 -5.91 -48.26 16.51
C TRP A 8 -5.02 -47.89 15.32
N LEU A 9 -4.53 -48.88 14.56
CA LEU A 9 -3.75 -48.66 13.33
C LEU A 9 -4.58 -47.97 12.24
N ALA A 10 -5.84 -48.36 12.06
CA ALA A 10 -6.74 -47.71 11.11
C ALA A 10 -7.04 -46.25 11.51
N GLY A 11 -7.27 -45.99 12.80
CA GLY A 11 -7.53 -44.65 13.33
C GLY A 11 -6.31 -43.73 13.21
N THR A 12 -5.11 -44.22 13.53
CA THR A 12 -3.86 -43.45 13.34
C THR A 12 -3.54 -43.24 11.87
N GLY A 13 -3.78 -44.24 11.01
CA GLY A 13 -3.63 -44.10 9.56
C GLY A 13 -4.57 -43.05 8.96
N ALA A 14 -5.85 -43.04 9.36
CA ALA A 14 -6.82 -42.05 8.94
C ALA A 14 -6.42 -40.63 9.40
N LEU A 15 -5.98 -40.48 10.65
CA LEU A 15 -5.52 -39.21 11.18
C LEU A 15 -4.26 -38.70 10.45
N ALA A 16 -3.31 -39.58 10.17
CA ALA A 16 -2.11 -39.24 9.39
C ALA A 16 -2.47 -38.78 7.97
N LEU A 17 -3.42 -39.45 7.31
CA LEU A 17 -3.92 -39.03 5.99
C LEU A 17 -4.53 -37.64 6.03
N VAL A 18 -5.36 -37.33 7.03
CA VAL A 18 -5.95 -35.99 7.20
C VAL A 18 -4.86 -34.95 7.39
N TRP A 19 -3.85 -35.23 8.21
CA TRP A 19 -2.72 -34.31 8.42
C TRP A 19 -1.89 -34.08 7.15
N ILE A 20 -1.64 -35.13 6.35
CA ILE A 20 -0.96 -35.00 5.07
C ILE A 20 -1.78 -34.14 4.10
N LEU A 21 -3.09 -34.34 4.03
CA LEU A 21 -3.99 -33.52 3.20
C LEU A 21 -3.99 -32.05 3.63
N ILE A 22 -4.04 -31.77 4.94
CA ILE A 22 -3.95 -30.40 5.48
C ILE A 22 -2.58 -29.79 5.15
N TRP A 23 -1.49 -30.52 5.37
CA TRP A 23 -0.13 -30.04 5.13
C TRP A 23 0.13 -29.73 3.65
N THR A 24 -0.27 -30.63 2.76
CA THR A 24 -0.15 -30.44 1.31
C THR A 24 -0.99 -29.27 0.83
N GLY A 25 -2.24 -29.15 1.29
CA GLY A 25 -3.09 -27.99 1.01
C GLY A 25 -2.49 -26.67 1.51
N TYR A 26 -1.92 -26.66 2.73
CA TYR A 26 -1.25 -25.50 3.30
C TYR A 26 -0.02 -25.07 2.49
N GLN A 27 0.86 -26.01 2.13
CA GLN A 27 2.06 -25.72 1.35
C GLN A 27 1.72 -25.21 -0.05
N TRP A 28 0.70 -25.77 -0.69
CA TRP A 28 0.22 -25.30 -1.98
C TRP A 28 -0.34 -23.87 -1.88
N ALA A 29 -1.17 -23.59 -0.87
CA ALA A 29 -1.69 -22.25 -0.62
C ALA A 29 -0.58 -21.24 -0.29
N ALA A 30 0.46 -21.65 0.45
CA ALA A 30 1.62 -20.82 0.73
C ALA A 30 2.45 -20.54 -0.54
N ALA A 31 2.63 -21.53 -1.41
CA ALA A 31 3.34 -21.39 -2.66
C ALA A 31 2.64 -20.45 -3.66
N GLN A 32 1.31 -20.31 -3.58
CA GLN A 32 0.54 -19.39 -4.41
C GLN A 32 0.66 -17.91 -3.98
N LYS A 33 1.17 -17.62 -2.79
CA LYS A 33 1.32 -16.22 -2.33
C LYS A 33 2.33 -15.46 -3.20
N MET A 34 1.97 -14.22 -3.54
CA MET A 34 2.88 -13.28 -4.18
C MET A 34 3.96 -12.85 -3.18
N THR A 35 5.22 -12.84 -3.61
CA THR A 35 6.38 -12.46 -2.78
C THR A 35 7.18 -11.38 -3.50
N ALA A 36 7.97 -10.60 -2.75
CA ALA A 36 8.83 -9.56 -3.32
C ALA A 36 9.82 -10.15 -4.34
N ASP A 37 10.39 -11.32 -4.06
CA ASP A 37 11.35 -11.98 -4.94
C ASP A 37 10.73 -12.41 -6.28
N LYS A 38 9.53 -12.99 -6.26
CA LYS A 38 8.81 -13.38 -7.48
C LYS A 38 8.51 -12.16 -8.35
N LEU A 39 8.04 -11.09 -7.70
CA LEU A 39 7.73 -9.84 -8.39
C LEU A 39 9.00 -9.19 -8.96
N ARG A 40 10.08 -9.18 -8.20
CA ARG A 40 11.39 -8.68 -8.65
C ARG A 40 11.89 -9.45 -9.86
N GLN A 41 11.90 -10.78 -9.79
CA GLN A 41 12.35 -11.63 -10.89
C GLN A 41 11.56 -11.37 -12.18
N TRP A 42 10.25 -11.17 -12.05
CA TRP A 42 9.39 -10.82 -13.18
C TRP A 42 9.67 -9.40 -13.73
N VAL A 43 9.87 -8.41 -12.86
CA VAL A 43 10.24 -7.03 -13.26
C VAL A 43 11.60 -7.00 -13.95
N GLU A 44 12.59 -7.71 -13.42
CA GLU A 44 13.96 -7.75 -13.97
C GLU A 44 14.02 -8.48 -15.32
N SER A 45 13.18 -9.50 -15.52
CA SER A 45 13.11 -10.22 -16.80
C SER A 45 12.31 -9.46 -17.87
N THR A 46 11.60 -8.39 -17.51
CA THR A 46 10.73 -7.64 -18.41
C THR A 46 11.28 -6.22 -18.66
N ASP A 47 11.67 -5.94 -19.91
CA ASP A 47 12.11 -4.60 -20.31
C ASP A 47 10.93 -3.74 -20.73
N LEU A 48 10.38 -2.97 -19.78
CA LEU A 48 9.24 -2.10 -20.01
C LEU A 48 9.46 -1.11 -21.16
N ALA A 49 10.70 -0.64 -21.38
CA ALA A 49 11.01 0.33 -22.43
C ALA A 49 10.88 -0.25 -23.85
N ARG A 50 10.95 -1.58 -23.99
CA ARG A 50 10.75 -2.27 -25.27
C ARG A 50 9.28 -2.58 -25.57
N LEU A 51 8.45 -2.66 -24.54
CA LEU A 51 7.02 -2.92 -24.68
C LEU A 51 6.29 -1.69 -25.24
N ARG A 52 5.27 -1.91 -26.08
CA ARG A 52 4.46 -0.84 -26.65
C ARG A 52 2.98 -1.18 -26.63
N GLY A 53 2.15 -0.13 -26.63
CA GLY A 53 0.69 -0.23 -26.70
C GLY A 53 0.11 -1.20 -25.66
N PRO A 54 -0.71 -2.18 -26.07
CA PRO A 54 -1.45 -3.03 -25.14
C PRO A 54 -0.56 -3.95 -24.29
N GLU A 55 0.62 -4.33 -24.78
CA GLU A 55 1.55 -5.18 -24.02
C GLU A 55 2.17 -4.41 -22.85
N ARG A 56 2.52 -3.15 -23.09
CA ARG A 56 3.03 -2.24 -22.05
C ARG A 56 1.97 -2.00 -20.98
N GLU A 57 0.74 -1.71 -21.38
CA GLU A 57 -0.37 -1.51 -20.45
C GLU A 57 -0.66 -2.77 -19.62
N ARG A 58 -0.58 -3.97 -20.22
CA ARG A 58 -0.72 -5.24 -19.49
C ARG A 58 0.40 -5.44 -18.48
N ALA A 59 1.64 -5.13 -18.84
CA ALA A 59 2.76 -5.21 -17.90
C ALA A 59 2.57 -4.25 -16.71
N LEU A 60 2.17 -3.00 -16.96
CA LEU A 60 1.88 -2.05 -15.88
C LEU A 60 0.77 -2.52 -14.95
N ARG A 61 -0.32 -3.10 -15.50
CA ARG A 61 -1.39 -3.70 -14.71
C ARG A 61 -0.93 -4.89 -13.88
N GLN A 62 -0.15 -5.80 -14.46
CA GLN A 62 0.40 -6.95 -13.73
C GLN A 62 1.32 -6.53 -12.58
N LEU A 63 2.14 -5.49 -12.79
CA LEU A 63 2.95 -4.92 -11.71
C LEU A 63 2.07 -4.39 -10.58
N ALA A 64 1.01 -3.65 -10.92
CA ALA A 64 0.10 -3.09 -9.93
C ALA A 64 -0.64 -4.17 -9.14
N GLU A 65 -1.17 -5.18 -9.82
CA GLU A 65 -1.81 -6.35 -9.20
C GLU A 65 -0.84 -7.12 -8.29
N GLY A 66 0.39 -7.33 -8.77
CA GLY A 66 1.45 -7.96 -7.99
C GLY A 66 1.74 -7.21 -6.70
N LEU A 67 1.95 -5.89 -6.79
CA LEU A 67 2.19 -5.02 -5.63
C LEU A 67 1.03 -5.06 -4.61
N ASN A 68 -0.21 -5.05 -5.10
CA ASN A 68 -1.40 -5.11 -4.24
C ASN A 68 -1.57 -6.47 -3.56
N ALA A 69 -1.23 -7.56 -4.25
CA ALA A 69 -1.31 -8.93 -3.74
C ALA A 69 -0.23 -9.25 -2.69
N LEU A 70 0.82 -8.43 -2.57
CA LEU A 70 1.87 -8.63 -1.57
C LEU A 70 1.30 -8.48 -0.15
N PRO A 71 1.65 -9.38 0.78
CA PRO A 71 1.39 -9.17 2.21
C PRO A 71 2.25 -8.04 2.77
N TYR A 72 1.87 -7.53 3.96
CA TYR A 72 2.47 -6.32 4.56
C TYR A 72 4.00 -6.32 4.61
N GLU A 73 4.60 -7.41 5.11
CA GLU A 73 6.06 -7.53 5.24
C GLU A 73 6.77 -7.50 3.88
N GLU A 74 6.17 -8.12 2.86
CA GLU A 74 6.72 -8.13 1.51
C GLU A 74 6.60 -6.75 0.85
N ARG A 75 5.49 -6.02 1.04
CA ARG A 75 5.36 -4.62 0.59
C ARG A 75 6.43 -3.72 1.22
N ARG A 76 6.74 -3.94 2.50
CA ARG A 76 7.82 -3.20 3.18
C ARG A 76 9.16 -3.45 2.51
N ARG A 77 9.48 -4.70 2.15
CA ARG A 77 10.72 -5.03 1.41
C ARG A 77 10.75 -4.37 0.03
N VAL A 78 9.67 -4.46 -0.75
CA VAL A 78 9.61 -3.82 -2.08
C VAL A 78 9.86 -2.32 -2.01
N ARG A 79 9.34 -1.61 -1.00
CA ARG A 79 9.63 -0.18 -0.79
C ARG A 79 11.08 0.12 -0.46
N LEU A 80 11.76 -0.76 0.29
CA LEU A 80 13.17 -0.59 0.66
C LEU A 80 14.10 -0.93 -0.51
N ASP A 81 13.77 -1.98 -1.25
CA ASP A 81 14.58 -2.46 -2.37
C ASP A 81 14.48 -1.54 -3.60
N GLY A 82 13.32 -0.92 -3.80
CA GLY A 82 13.11 0.06 -4.86
C GLY A 82 13.20 -0.47 -6.29
N PHE A 83 13.23 -1.79 -6.52
CA PHE A 83 13.49 -2.35 -7.87
C PHE A 83 12.50 -1.88 -8.96
N TRP A 84 11.29 -1.48 -8.59
CA TRP A 84 10.27 -0.99 -9.52
C TRP A 84 10.44 0.50 -9.89
N THR A 85 11.32 1.26 -9.22
CA THR A 85 11.54 2.68 -9.52
C THR A 85 12.06 2.91 -10.94
N ASN A 86 12.82 1.94 -11.48
CA ASN A 86 13.31 1.98 -12.86
C ASN A 86 12.16 1.97 -13.86
N TRP A 87 11.12 1.17 -13.59
CA TRP A 87 9.91 1.17 -14.41
C TRP A 87 9.18 2.50 -14.29
N PHE A 88 9.00 3.00 -13.07
CA PHE A 88 8.35 4.29 -12.84
C PHE A 88 9.06 5.44 -13.57
N ALA A 89 10.39 5.43 -13.61
CA ALA A 89 11.19 6.43 -14.30
C ALA A 89 10.92 6.49 -15.81
N VAL A 90 10.66 5.35 -16.45
CA VAL A 90 10.42 5.26 -17.90
C VAL A 90 8.93 5.30 -18.28
N MET A 91 8.02 5.41 -17.31
CA MET A 91 6.58 5.61 -17.56
C MET A 91 6.29 7.03 -18.05
N THR A 92 5.31 7.15 -18.94
CA THR A 92 4.72 8.46 -19.28
C THR A 92 3.90 8.99 -18.09
N GLU A 93 3.54 10.27 -18.10
CA GLU A 93 2.75 10.86 -17.00
C GLU A 93 1.39 10.17 -16.83
N ASP A 94 0.71 9.87 -17.96
CA ASP A 94 -0.57 9.15 -17.94
C ASP A 94 -0.43 7.73 -17.39
N GLU A 95 0.64 7.03 -17.76
CA GLU A 95 0.95 5.69 -17.25
C GLU A 95 1.25 5.72 -15.75
N ARG A 96 1.99 6.72 -15.27
CA ARG A 96 2.24 6.91 -13.84
C ARG A 96 0.95 7.17 -13.08
N ALA A 97 0.06 8.01 -13.60
CA ALA A 97 -1.21 8.31 -12.97
C ALA A 97 -2.06 7.04 -12.83
N ALA A 98 -2.22 6.29 -13.93
CA ALA A 98 -2.97 5.04 -13.94
C ALA A 98 -2.34 3.97 -13.03
N PHE A 99 -1.01 3.87 -13.03
CA PHE A 99 -0.27 2.93 -12.19
C PHE A 99 -0.40 3.27 -10.70
N LEU A 100 -0.28 4.54 -10.32
CA LEU A 100 -0.48 4.99 -8.95
C LEU A 100 -1.90 4.66 -8.50
N ASP A 101 -2.92 5.02 -9.29
CA ASP A 101 -4.32 4.71 -8.98
C ASP A 101 -4.55 3.21 -8.79
N ALA A 102 -3.92 2.38 -9.62
CA ALA A 102 -4.01 0.92 -9.55
C ALA A 102 -3.26 0.32 -8.36
N THR A 103 -2.25 0.99 -7.80
CA THR A 103 -1.43 0.49 -6.68
C THR A 103 -1.86 1.04 -5.31
N LEU A 104 -2.90 1.86 -5.27
CA LEU A 104 -3.43 2.35 -4.00
C LEU A 104 -3.99 1.19 -3.18
N PRO A 105 -3.77 1.21 -1.85
CA PRO A 105 -4.43 0.26 -0.96
C PRO A 105 -5.94 0.34 -1.18
N GLN A 106 -6.60 -0.82 -1.35
CA GLN A 106 -8.05 -0.85 -1.57
C GLN A 106 -8.83 -0.05 -0.52
N GLY A 107 -8.33 0.02 0.72
CA GLY A 107 -8.91 0.78 1.83
C GLY A 107 -8.71 2.29 1.79
N LEU A 108 -7.93 2.83 0.85
CA LEU A 108 -7.62 4.26 0.78
C LEU A 108 -8.87 5.08 0.45
N GLN A 109 -9.71 4.62 -0.47
CA GLN A 109 -10.92 5.35 -0.83
C GLN A 109 -11.93 5.41 0.32
N GLN A 110 -12.05 4.33 1.09
CA GLN A 110 -12.88 4.29 2.30
C GLN A 110 -12.27 5.14 3.41
N MET A 111 -10.93 5.18 3.51
CA MET A 111 -10.21 6.06 4.43
C MET A 111 -10.44 7.54 4.07
N ILE A 112 -10.30 7.92 2.80
CA ILE A 112 -10.58 9.28 2.31
C ILE A 112 -12.05 9.64 2.57
N ALA A 113 -12.99 8.72 2.29
CA ALA A 113 -14.40 8.94 2.58
C ALA A 113 -14.66 9.18 4.09
N ALA A 114 -14.13 8.32 4.95
CA ALA A 114 -14.24 8.47 6.40
C ALA A 114 -13.55 9.74 6.92
N PHE A 115 -12.46 10.16 6.28
CA PHE A 115 -11.81 11.44 6.56
C PHE A 115 -12.72 12.61 6.19
N GLU A 116 -13.41 12.57 5.05
CA GLU A 116 -14.32 13.64 4.60
C GLU A 116 -15.57 13.80 5.48
N GLU A 117 -16.02 12.73 6.14
CA GLU A 117 -17.13 12.76 7.12
C GLU A 117 -16.77 13.49 8.42
N LEU A 118 -15.47 13.70 8.70
CA LEU A 118 -15.05 14.44 9.89
C LEU A 118 -15.48 15.91 9.82
N PRO A 119 -15.79 16.53 10.99
CA PRO A 119 -15.96 17.97 11.10
C PRO A 119 -14.77 18.73 10.50
N ALA A 120 -15.03 19.86 9.84
CA ALA A 120 -14.01 20.60 9.08
C ALA A 120 -12.78 21.00 9.93
N ASP A 121 -13.01 21.38 11.19
CA ASP A 121 -11.98 21.69 12.18
C ASP A 121 -11.11 20.47 12.54
N ARG A 122 -11.70 19.26 12.58
CA ARG A 122 -10.96 18.02 12.82
C ARG A 122 -10.17 17.60 11.59
N ARG A 123 -10.74 17.72 10.39
CA ARG A 123 -10.03 17.48 9.12
C ARG A 123 -8.78 18.35 9.00
N GLN A 124 -8.91 19.65 9.25
CA GLN A 124 -7.78 20.58 9.21
C GLN A 124 -6.70 20.29 10.25
N ARG A 125 -7.09 19.86 11.47
CA ARG A 125 -6.13 19.46 12.51
C ARG A 125 -5.38 18.18 12.14
N ALA A 126 -6.08 17.18 11.62
CA ALA A 126 -5.48 15.92 11.19
C ALA A 126 -4.53 16.12 10.00
N LEU A 127 -4.92 16.91 9.00
CA LEU A 127 -4.06 17.22 7.85
C LEU A 127 -2.79 17.97 8.27
N ARG A 128 -2.90 19.00 9.12
CA ARG A 128 -1.73 19.73 9.65
C ARG A 128 -0.78 18.82 10.44
N GLU A 129 -1.33 17.94 11.28
CA GLU A 129 -0.53 16.99 12.06
C GLU A 129 0.18 15.96 11.16
N ALA A 130 -0.50 15.45 10.12
CA ALA A 130 0.12 14.56 9.14
C ALA A 130 1.27 15.24 8.39
N MET A 131 1.05 16.47 7.90
CA MET A 131 2.09 17.27 7.23
C MET A 131 3.29 17.55 8.16
N ARG A 132 3.04 17.84 9.44
CA ARG A 132 4.09 18.05 10.44
C ARG A 132 4.96 16.79 10.61
N ARG A 133 4.34 15.62 10.74
CA ARG A 133 5.05 14.33 10.91
C ARG A 133 5.87 13.92 9.71
N VAL A 134 5.34 14.10 8.49
CA VAL A 134 6.09 13.85 7.26
C VAL A 134 7.34 14.73 7.20
N ARG A 135 7.21 16.02 7.56
CA ARG A 135 8.35 16.94 7.62
C ARG A 135 9.38 16.51 8.66
N GLU A 136 8.94 16.17 9.87
CA GLU A 136 9.84 15.70 10.94
C GLU A 136 10.61 14.44 10.52
N ALA A 137 9.93 13.45 9.95
CA ALA A 137 10.57 12.24 9.44
C ALA A 137 11.55 12.51 8.28
N ALA A 138 11.23 13.47 7.40
CA ALA A 138 12.11 13.87 6.30
C ALA A 138 13.39 14.57 6.80
N ILE A 139 13.27 15.41 7.83
CA ILE A 139 14.41 16.05 8.49
C ILE A 139 15.26 15.03 9.25
N GLU A 140 14.63 14.15 10.04
CA GLU A 140 15.31 13.09 10.79
C GLU A 140 16.07 12.11 9.89
N SER A 141 15.52 11.81 8.71
CA SER A 141 16.17 10.97 7.70
C SER A 141 17.23 11.69 6.85
N GLY A 142 17.46 12.98 7.09
CA GLY A 142 18.44 13.80 6.35
C GLY A 142 18.06 14.04 4.88
N ARG A 143 16.79 13.77 4.49
CA ARG A 143 16.31 13.95 3.12
C ARG A 143 16.02 15.41 2.77
N VAL A 144 15.73 16.24 3.78
CA VAL A 144 15.36 17.64 3.62
C VAL A 144 16.04 18.43 4.73
N THR A 145 16.63 19.58 4.39
CA THR A 145 17.17 20.49 5.41
C THR A 145 16.03 21.21 6.14
N PRO A 146 16.20 21.67 7.39
CA PRO A 146 15.13 22.39 8.11
C PRO A 146 14.56 23.61 7.36
N ALA A 147 15.36 24.17 6.44
CA ALA A 147 15.03 25.32 5.61
C ALA A 147 14.28 24.98 4.31
N GLU A 148 14.30 23.73 3.87
CA GLU A 148 13.61 23.29 2.66
C GLU A 148 12.22 22.71 2.99
N PRO A 149 11.19 23.01 2.17
CA PRO A 149 9.91 22.33 2.26
C PRO A 149 10.04 20.89 1.74
N PRO A 150 9.45 19.90 2.43
CA PRO A 150 9.36 18.53 1.91
C PRO A 150 8.55 18.45 0.59
N PRO A 151 8.74 17.40 -0.22
CA PRO A 151 7.84 17.09 -1.34
C PRO A 151 6.38 16.92 -0.85
N GLY A 152 5.40 17.48 -1.56
CA GLY A 152 3.98 17.47 -1.15
C GLY A 152 3.60 18.47 -0.05
N TRP A 153 4.54 19.33 0.37
CA TRP A 153 4.33 20.35 1.39
C TRP A 153 4.04 21.71 0.74
N SER A 154 2.76 22.01 0.52
CA SER A 154 2.33 23.34 0.08
C SER A 154 1.06 23.77 0.81
N GLU A 155 1.00 25.06 1.18
CA GLU A 155 -0.26 25.67 1.61
C GLU A 155 -1.34 25.53 0.53
N ASP A 156 -0.94 25.36 -0.73
CA ASP A 156 -1.83 25.07 -1.85
C ASP A 156 -2.56 23.73 -1.67
N LEU A 157 -1.88 22.69 -1.19
CA LEU A 157 -2.48 21.39 -0.86
C LEU A 157 -3.56 21.54 0.21
N GLN A 158 -3.24 22.28 1.27
CA GLN A 158 -4.16 22.52 2.37
C GLN A 158 -5.38 23.34 1.91
N ARG A 159 -5.17 24.34 1.05
CA ARG A 159 -6.24 25.12 0.41
C ARG A 159 -7.10 24.25 -0.49
N GLN A 160 -6.51 23.44 -1.36
CA GLN A 160 -7.23 22.61 -2.33
C GLN A 160 -8.03 21.49 -1.65
N VAL A 161 -7.47 20.82 -0.63
CA VAL A 161 -8.21 19.82 0.17
C VAL A 161 -9.36 20.46 0.94
N THR A 162 -9.21 21.70 1.40
CA THR A 162 -10.28 22.44 2.09
C THR A 162 -11.39 22.87 1.13
N LEU A 163 -11.04 23.32 -0.09
CA LEU A 163 -11.99 23.85 -1.08
C LEU A 163 -12.73 22.76 -1.85
N HIS A 164 -12.03 21.69 -2.25
CA HIS A 164 -12.56 20.67 -3.15
C HIS A 164 -12.73 19.29 -2.51
N GLY A 165 -12.24 19.09 -1.28
CA GLY A 165 -12.20 17.77 -0.64
C GLY A 165 -10.97 16.96 -1.06
N LEU A 166 -10.54 16.06 -0.19
CA LEU A 166 -9.33 15.25 -0.40
C LEU A 166 -9.53 14.27 -1.55
N ARG A 167 -10.74 13.71 -1.71
CA ARG A 167 -11.08 12.78 -2.79
C ARG A 167 -11.00 13.43 -4.16
N ALA A 168 -11.64 14.57 -4.33
CA ALA A 168 -11.69 15.27 -5.62
C ALA A 168 -10.31 15.82 -5.99
N PHE A 169 -9.59 16.36 -5.01
CA PHE A 169 -8.21 16.79 -5.21
C PHE A 169 -7.31 15.61 -5.61
N TYR A 170 -7.42 14.48 -4.93
CA TYR A 170 -6.66 13.27 -5.28
C TYR A 170 -6.98 12.78 -6.69
N SER A 171 -8.26 12.67 -7.06
CA SER A 171 -8.65 12.13 -8.37
C SER A 171 -8.29 13.02 -9.55
N GLN A 172 -8.26 14.34 -9.36
CA GLN A 172 -7.98 15.34 -10.41
C GLN A 172 -6.50 15.74 -10.50
N SER A 173 -5.69 15.33 -9.53
CA SER A 173 -4.26 15.67 -9.47
C SER A 173 -3.43 14.87 -10.48
N SER A 174 -2.33 15.45 -10.95
CA SER A 174 -1.32 14.77 -11.79
C SER A 174 -0.64 13.62 -11.03
N ALA A 175 0.05 12.74 -11.76
CA ALA A 175 0.75 11.60 -11.16
C ALA A 175 1.84 12.06 -10.20
N GLN A 176 2.58 13.10 -10.58
CA GLN A 176 3.58 13.72 -9.71
C GLN A 176 2.96 14.22 -8.40
N THR A 177 1.85 14.97 -8.46
CA THR A 177 1.15 15.46 -7.27
C THR A 177 0.60 14.32 -6.41
N LYS A 178 0.07 13.25 -7.03
CA LYS A 178 -0.38 12.04 -6.32
C LYS A 178 0.78 11.32 -5.62
N ALA A 179 1.96 11.23 -6.24
CA ALA A 179 3.14 10.62 -5.66
C ALA A 179 3.67 11.46 -4.47
N GLU A 180 3.67 12.78 -4.61
CA GLU A 180 4.02 13.72 -3.54
C GLU A 180 3.04 13.67 -2.36
N LEU A 181 1.78 13.33 -2.62
CA LEU A 181 0.74 13.15 -1.61
C LEU A 181 0.82 11.84 -0.83
N ALA A 182 1.46 10.82 -1.39
CA ALA A 182 1.47 9.48 -0.79
C ALA A 182 1.94 9.46 0.68
N PRO A 183 3.03 10.14 1.08
CA PRO A 183 3.46 10.17 2.49
C PRO A 183 2.43 10.81 3.43
N VAL A 184 1.73 11.84 2.95
CA VAL A 184 0.68 12.52 3.73
C VAL A 184 -0.52 11.60 3.95
N LEU A 185 -0.92 10.88 2.90
CA LEU A 185 -2.01 9.91 2.97
C LEU A 185 -1.67 8.73 3.91
N GLU A 186 -0.42 8.26 3.90
CA GLU A 186 0.04 7.22 4.83
C GLU A 186 -0.04 7.69 6.30
N GLU A 187 0.40 8.91 6.60
CA GLU A 187 0.31 9.45 7.96
C GLU A 187 -1.15 9.74 8.37
N LEU A 188 -2.00 10.21 7.47
CA LEU A 188 -3.44 10.34 7.72
C LEU A 188 -4.08 8.99 8.08
N GLN A 189 -3.77 7.94 7.31
CA GLN A 189 -4.24 6.59 7.59
C GLN A 189 -3.77 6.13 8.98
N ARG A 190 -2.50 6.36 9.32
CA ARG A 190 -1.92 6.01 10.63
C ARG A 190 -2.59 6.77 11.78
N LEU A 191 -2.85 8.07 11.61
CA LEU A 191 -3.55 8.90 12.60
C LEU A 191 -4.97 8.39 12.83
N MET A 192 -5.67 8.00 11.77
CA MET A 192 -7.01 7.42 11.87
C MET A 192 -6.99 6.05 12.56
N GLN A 193 -6.07 5.16 12.19
CA GLN A 193 -5.88 3.85 12.82
C GLN A 193 -5.53 3.96 14.31
N SER A 194 -4.77 4.99 14.70
CA SER A 194 -4.40 5.21 16.10
C SER A 194 -5.59 5.55 17.01
N GLY A 195 -6.74 5.95 16.44
CA GLY A 195 -7.92 6.38 17.18
C GLY A 195 -7.72 7.67 18.00
N ARG A 196 -6.51 8.25 18.00
CA ARG A 196 -6.11 9.37 18.86
C ARG A 196 -6.81 10.68 18.50
N PHE A 197 -7.24 10.82 17.25
CA PHE A 197 -8.07 11.92 16.77
C PHE A 197 -9.58 11.72 17.04
N PHE A 198 -10.01 10.49 17.31
CA PHE A 198 -11.41 10.14 17.54
C PHE A 198 -11.75 10.05 19.05
N ARG A 199 -10.76 9.80 19.90
CA ARG A 199 -10.91 9.94 21.36
C ARG A 199 -10.90 11.41 21.74
N GLY A 200 -12.06 12.06 21.62
CA GLY A 200 -12.30 13.31 22.33
C GLY A 200 -12.09 13.06 23.82
N ARG A 201 -11.15 13.79 24.44
CA ARG A 201 -11.28 14.07 25.87
C ARG A 201 -12.61 14.81 26.02
N PRO A 202 -13.54 14.38 26.90
CA PRO A 202 -14.62 15.27 27.29
C PRO A 202 -13.95 16.49 27.93
N ASP A 203 -14.27 17.67 27.39
CA ASP A 203 -13.85 18.95 27.96
C ASP A 203 -14.26 18.95 29.44
N ARG A 204 -13.30 19.23 30.32
CA ARG A 204 -13.57 19.54 31.73
C ARG A 204 -13.86 21.03 31.84
#